data_AF-A0A7T1IDC2-F1
#
_entry.id   AF-A0A7T1IDC2-F1
#
_cell.length_a   1.000
_cell.length_b   1.000
_cell.length_c   1.000
_cell.angle_alpha   90.00
_cell.angle_beta   90.00
_cell.angle_gamma   90.00
#
_symmetry.space_group_name_H-M   'P 1'
#
loop_
_entity.id
_entity.type
_entity.pdbx_description
1 polymer ?
#
loop_
_entity_poly.entity_id
_entity_poly.type
_entity_poly.pdbx_seq_one_letter_code
_entity_poly.pdbx_strand_id
1 'polypeptide(L)' 'MDALDHLCHLVEGDPEFEKEFYAASTPDEMVTLAVDGGILIDADDFRALLRSGSTEFWLVRGEESANPIAHLQQVFSV' A
#
# COMPACT_ATOMS: atom_id res chain seq x y z
N MET A 1 3.39 -10.88 8.71
CA MET A 1 2.37 -9.92 8.28
C MET A 1 2.94 -8.56 8.61
N ASP A 2 3.62 -7.99 7.64
CA ASP A 2 4.24 -6.67 7.73
C ASP A 2 3.18 -5.60 7.42
N ALA A 3 3.50 -4.33 7.69
CA ALA A 3 2.57 -3.21 7.48
C ALA A 3 1.97 -3.18 6.05
N LEU A 4 2.78 -3.47 5.03
CA LEU A 4 2.31 -3.56 3.64
C LEU A 4 1.31 -4.70 3.42
N ASP A 5 1.52 -5.85 4.05
CA ASP A 5 0.66 -7.02 3.92
C ASP A 5 -0.71 -6.76 4.56
N HIS A 6 -0.71 -6.13 5.74
CA HIS A 6 -1.92 -5.71 6.42
C HIS A 6 -2.67 -4.64 5.60
N LEU A 7 -1.97 -3.66 5.04
CA LEU A 7 -2.56 -2.63 4.20
C LEU A 7 -3.23 -3.22 2.95
N CYS A 8 -2.55 -4.15 2.27
CA CYS A 8 -3.11 -4.81 1.09
C CYS A 8 -4.35 -5.65 1.44
N HIS A 9 -4.38 -6.28 2.62
CA HIS A 9 -5.58 -6.97 3.11
C HIS A 9 -6.75 -6.02 3.36
N LEU A 10 -6.50 -4.80 3.85
CA LEU A 10 -7.56 -3.79 4.02
C LEU A 10 -8.13 -3.35 2.67
N VAL A 11 -7.28 -3.16 1.67
CA VAL A 11 -7.68 -2.82 0.30
C VAL A 11 -8.55 -3.93 -0.32
N GLU A 12 -8.18 -5.20 -0.17
CA GLU A 12 -9.02 -6.31 -0.68
C GLU A 12 -10.31 -6.54 0.13
N GLY A 13 -10.27 -6.24 1.44
CA GLY A 13 -11.35 -6.54 2.37
C GLY A 13 -12.42 -5.46 2.47
N ASP A 14 -12.08 -4.21 2.17
CA ASP A 14 -12.95 -3.06 2.36
C ASP A 14 -13.01 -2.18 1.08
N PRO A 15 -14.17 -2.12 0.41
CA PRO A 15 -14.33 -1.39 -0.85
C PRO A 15 -14.40 0.13 -0.68
N GLU A 16 -14.59 0.65 0.54
CA GLU A 16 -14.50 2.08 0.82
C GLU A 16 -13.02 2.45 0.96
N PHE A 17 -12.27 1.68 1.74
CA PHE A 17 -10.82 1.80 1.89
C PHE A 17 -10.08 1.63 0.55
N GLU A 18 -10.48 0.68 -0.29
CA GLU A 18 -9.92 0.48 -1.63
C GLU A 18 -9.97 1.77 -2.46
N LYS A 19 -11.11 2.46 -2.45
CA LYS A 19 -11.30 3.69 -3.23
C LYS A 19 -10.43 4.81 -2.71
N GLU A 20 -10.35 4.97 -1.40
CA GLU A 20 -9.50 5.99 -0.78
C GLU A 20 -8.02 5.71 -1.04
N PHE A 21 -7.62 4.45 -0.95
CA PHE A 21 -6.27 3.98 -1.26
C PHE A 21 -5.87 4.32 -2.69
N TYR A 22 -6.68 3.96 -3.70
CA TYR A 22 -6.35 4.29 -5.10
C TYR A 22 -6.55 5.77 -5.45
N ALA A 23 -7.29 6.54 -4.63
CA ALA A 23 -7.40 7.98 -4.78
C ALA A 23 -6.15 8.71 -4.26
N ALA A 24 -5.49 8.16 -3.24
CA ALA A 24 -4.27 8.73 -2.67
C ALA A 24 -3.15 8.75 -3.71
N SER A 25 -2.63 9.94 -3.98
CA SER A 25 -1.57 10.14 -4.97
C SER A 25 -0.26 10.61 -4.34
N THR A 26 -0.25 10.79 -3.02
CA THR A 26 0.92 11.28 -2.29
C THR A 26 1.30 10.34 -1.14
N PRO A 27 2.61 10.28 -0.80
CA PRO A 27 3.10 9.50 0.34
C PRO A 27 2.41 9.85 1.67
N ASP A 28 2.08 11.12 1.87
CA ASP A 28 1.48 11.63 3.12
C ASP A 28 0.02 11.19 3.28
N GLU A 29 -0.76 11.25 2.19
CA GLU A 29 -2.11 10.69 2.14
C GLU A 29 -2.09 9.18 2.40
N MET A 30 -1.15 8.47 1.79
CA MET A 30 -1.03 7.01 1.97
C MET A 30 -0.67 6.62 3.40
N VAL A 31 0.22 7.38 4.04
CA VAL A 31 0.54 7.22 5.47
C VAL A 31 -0.68 7.51 6.33
N THR A 32 -1.42 8.59 6.04
CA THR A 32 -2.63 8.94 6.78
C THR A 32 -3.67 7.82 6.70
N LEU A 33 -3.89 7.25 5.51
CA LEU A 33 -4.79 6.11 5.31
C LEU A 33 -4.33 4.86 6.04
N ALA A 34 -3.03 4.57 6.02
CA ALA A 34 -2.49 3.43 6.76
C ALA A 34 -2.72 3.60 8.27
N VAL A 35 -2.48 4.80 8.81
CA VAL A 35 -2.71 5.10 10.22
C VAL A 35 -4.19 5.02 10.59
N ASP A 36 -5.09 5.48 9.71
CA ASP A 36 -6.54 5.35 9.90
C ASP A 36 -6.99 3.88 9.93
N GLY A 37 -6.41 3.05 9.06
CA GLY A 37 -6.53 1.59 9.07
C GLY A 37 -5.84 0.88 10.25
N GLY A 38 -5.26 1.63 11.20
CA GLY A 38 -4.62 1.10 12.40
C GLY A 38 -3.17 0.63 12.20
N ILE A 39 -2.54 0.99 11.08
CA ILE A 39 -1.16 0.65 10.75
C ILE A 39 -0.26 1.85 11.07
N LEU A 40 0.55 1.71 12.11
CA LEU A 40 1.53 2.74 12.49
C LEU A 40 2.78 2.59 11.61
N ILE A 41 2.86 3.38 10.54
CA ILE A 41 3.96 3.38 9.59
C ILE A 41 4.22 4.80 9.06
N ASP A 42 5.48 5.14 8.84
CA ASP A 42 5.90 6.39 8.24
C ASP A 42 6.25 6.25 6.75
N ALA A 43 6.35 7.37 6.05
CA ALA A 43 6.65 7.38 4.62
C ALA A 43 8.03 6.77 4.27
N ASP A 44 9.00 6.86 5.19
CA ASP A 44 10.34 6.28 4.99
C ASP A 44 10.32 4.76 5.15
N ASP A 45 9.61 4.24 6.16
CA ASP A 45 9.39 2.82 6.35
C ASP A 45 8.63 2.21 5.16
N PHE A 46 7.63 2.90 4.61
CA PHE A 46 6.97 2.49 3.36
C PHE A 46 7.98 2.29 2.23
N ARG A 47 8.86 3.28 2.01
CA ARG A 47 9.90 3.19 0.97
C ARG A 47 10.87 2.06 1.25
N ALA A 48 11.26 1.86 2.50
CA ALA A 48 12.16 0.78 2.90
C ALA A 48 11.53 -0.59 2.64
N LEU A 49 10.26 -0.78 2.99
CA LEU A 49 9.52 -2.03 2.77
C LEU A 49 9.31 -2.31 1.28
N LEU A 50 8.94 -1.29 0.49
CA LEU A 50 8.78 -1.41 -0.97
C LEU A 50 10.12 -1.76 -1.65
N ARG A 51 11.23 -1.15 -1.21
CA ARG A 51 12.57 -1.46 -1.74
C ARG A 51 13.12 -2.82 -1.29
N SER A 52 12.69 -3.30 -0.13
CA SER A 52 13.18 -4.57 0.42
C SER A 52 12.57 -5.79 -0.27
N GLY A 53 11.60 -5.59 -1.18
CA GLY A 53 11.02 -6.67 -1.98
C GLY A 53 10.12 -7.61 -1.17
N SER A 54 9.69 -7.24 0.04
CA SER A 54 8.76 -8.03 0.87
C SER A 54 7.35 -8.16 0.26
N THR A 55 7.16 -7.71 -0.97
CA THR A 55 5.89 -7.60 -1.71
C THR A 55 5.76 -8.63 -2.84
N GLU A 56 6.72 -9.54 -3.00
CA GLU A 56 6.71 -10.58 -4.04
C GLU A 56 5.41 -11.39 -4.08
N PHE A 57 4.76 -11.59 -2.93
CA PHE A 57 3.47 -12.29 -2.83
C PHE A 57 2.31 -11.57 -3.55
N TRP A 58 2.33 -10.24 -3.52
CA TRP A 58 1.25 -9.38 -4.04
C TRP A 58 1.45 -9.04 -5.52
N LEU A 59 2.69 -8.99 -5.99
CA LEU A 59 3.03 -8.80 -7.40
C LEU A 59 2.52 -9.94 -8.30
N VAL A 60 2.36 -11.15 -7.76
CA VAL A 60 1.96 -12.35 -8.52
C VAL A 60 0.44 -12.50 -8.68
N ARG A 61 -0.37 -11.79 -7.88
CA ARG A 61 -1.83 -12.03 -7.78
C ARG A 61 -2.75 -11.14 -8.63
N GLY A 62 -2.30 -10.01 -9.16
CA GLY A 62 -3.18 -9.03 -9.81
C GLY A 62 -2.78 -8.67 -11.23
N GLU A 63 -3.78 -8.50 -12.12
CA GLU A 63 -3.59 -7.75 -13.38
C GLU A 63 -3.01 -6.37 -13.03
N GLU A 64 -2.03 -5.90 -13.79
CA GLU A 64 -1.17 -4.74 -13.46
C GLU A 64 -1.93 -3.45 -13.07
N SER A 65 -3.20 -3.32 -13.48
CA SER A 65 -4.03 -2.13 -13.20
C SER A 65 -4.68 -2.09 -11.81
N ALA A 66 -4.75 -3.20 -11.07
CA ALA A 66 -5.37 -3.27 -9.74
C ALA A 66 -4.41 -3.80 -8.67
N ASN A 67 -3.09 -3.68 -8.89
CA ASN A 67 -2.11 -4.16 -7.94
C ASN A 67 -1.81 -3.08 -6.88
N PRO A 68 -2.14 -3.29 -5.58
CA PRO A 68 -1.92 -2.28 -4.55
C PRO A 68 -0.43 -1.96 -4.35
N ILE A 69 0.46 -2.93 -4.59
CA ILE A 69 1.90 -2.69 -4.52
C ILE A 69 2.39 -1.81 -5.67
N ALA A 70 1.91 -2.06 -6.88
CA ALA A 70 2.29 -1.23 -8.03
C ALA A 70 1.85 0.23 -7.80
N HIS A 71 0.66 0.43 -7.24
CA HIS A 71 0.17 1.76 -6.88
C HIS A 71 1.07 2.42 -5.82
N LEU A 72 1.44 1.70 -4.76
CA LEU A 72 2.37 2.21 -3.74
C LEU A 72 3.74 2.55 -4.33
N GLN A 73 4.29 1.73 -5.21
CA GLN A 73 5.56 2.04 -5.89
C GLN A 73 5.47 3.32 -6.72
N GLN A 74 4.33 3.58 -7.37
CA GLN A 74 4.10 4.85 -8.07
C GLN A 74 4.00 6.04 -7.13
N VAL A 75 3.22 5.95 -6.06
CA VAL A 75 3.03 7.03 -5.07
C VAL A 75 4.36 7.39 -4.38
N PHE A 76 5.16 6.38 -4.03
CA PHE A 76 6.44 6.58 -3.37
C PHE A 76 7.62 6.76 -4.33
N SER A 77 7.39 6.59 -5.63
CA SER A 77 8.36 6.68 -6.72
C SER A 77 9.60 5.81 -6.49
N VAL A 78 9.38 4.53 -6.16
CA VAL A 78 10.41 3.52 -5.82
C VAL A 78 10.52 2.38 -6.80
#